data_AF-A0A7E6CS16-F1
#
_entry.id   AF-A0A7E6CS16-F1
#
_cell.length_a   1.000
_cell.length_b   1.000
_cell.length_c   1.000
_cell.angle_alpha   90.00
_cell.angle_beta   90.00
_cell.angle_gamma   90.00
#
_symmetry.space_group_name_H-M   'P 1'
#
loop_
_entity.id
_entity.type
_entity.pdbx_description
1 polymer ?
#
loop_
_entity_poly.entity_id
_entity_poly.type
_entity_poly.pdbx_seq_one_letter_code
_entity_poly.pdbx_strand_id
1 'polypeptide(L)'
;MGCPIRCGTLLLLSCYFIASLPSPADPPFTWMLVLLSLSEAVNILLDLQCLAPAEVSAVCEQRKLNVAHGLAWSFYIGYLKLILPELPARIRSYNQHHNNTLQGTASHRLYILIPLDCGVPDSLSVVDSNIRFLHELPPQKADRAGIKSRVYTNSIYELLENGRPVGTCVLEYATPLQTLFAMSQDSRAAFSREDRLEQAKLFCQTLEDILEDAPEYRKNCRFIIYQESAEGSSFSLSQEILRHLKQEEKEEVIVDSARTSAMPDSSTLYQEPELLISSTDQPLPLRTDVY
;
A
#
# COMPACT_ATOMS: atom_id res chain seq x y z
N MET A 1 -11.59 -21.34 14.71
CA MET A 1 -11.83 -22.54 15.55
C MET A 1 -10.55 -22.82 16.31
N GLY A 2 -10.53 -22.67 17.65
CA GLY A 2 -9.33 -22.85 18.48
C GLY A 2 -8.83 -24.30 18.54
N CYS A 3 -8.89 -24.97 19.69
CA CYS A 3 -8.53 -26.39 19.80
C CYS A 3 -9.77 -27.28 19.57
N PRO A 4 -9.96 -27.86 18.38
CA PRO A 4 -11.18 -28.62 18.05
C PRO A 4 -11.33 -29.89 18.89
N ILE A 5 -10.21 -30.44 19.37
CA ILE A 5 -10.17 -31.64 20.23
C ILE A 5 -10.91 -31.38 21.54
N ARG A 6 -10.65 -30.23 22.19
CA ARG A 6 -11.30 -29.86 23.45
C ARG A 6 -12.81 -29.67 23.27
N CYS A 7 -13.20 -29.02 22.18
CA CYS A 7 -14.61 -28.80 21.85
C CYS A 7 -15.33 -30.14 21.60
N GLY A 8 -14.71 -31.03 20.80
CA GLY A 8 -15.23 -32.37 20.54
C GLY A 8 -15.38 -33.24 21.80
N THR A 9 -14.41 -33.19 22.71
CA THR A 9 -14.49 -33.93 23.99
C THR A 9 -15.61 -33.42 24.90
N LEU A 10 -15.82 -32.10 24.98
CA LEU A 10 -16.91 -31.52 25.77
C LEU A 10 -18.27 -31.89 25.19
N LEU A 11 -18.39 -31.89 23.86
CA LEU A 11 -19.61 -32.30 23.17
C LEU A 11 -19.94 -33.77 23.46
N LEU A 12 -18.97 -34.68 23.32
CA LEU A 12 -19.16 -36.11 23.62
C LEU A 12 -19.53 -36.37 25.08
N LEU A 13 -18.90 -35.67 26.01
CA LEU A 13 -19.24 -35.75 27.44
C LEU A 13 -20.68 -35.26 27.69
N SER A 14 -21.06 -34.13 27.09
CA SER A 14 -22.44 -33.61 27.22
C SER A 14 -23.48 -34.58 26.68
N CYS A 15 -23.24 -35.20 25.51
CA CYS A 15 -24.11 -36.22 24.94
C CYS A 15 -24.18 -37.47 25.82
N TYR A 16 -23.06 -37.90 26.41
CA TYR A 16 -23.00 -39.04 27.31
C TYR A 16 -23.83 -38.84 28.57
N PHE A 17 -23.74 -37.66 29.21
CA PHE A 17 -24.54 -37.35 30.40
C PHE A 17 -26.03 -37.20 30.09
N ILE A 18 -26.39 -36.59 28.95
CA ILE A 18 -27.78 -36.45 28.50
C ILE A 18 -28.40 -37.83 28.21
N ALA A 19 -27.65 -38.76 27.62
CA ALA A 19 -28.12 -40.12 27.35
C ALA A 19 -28.20 -40.99 28.63
N SER A 20 -27.37 -40.72 29.63
CA SER A 20 -27.26 -41.53 30.85
C SER A 20 -28.23 -41.10 31.97
N LEU A 21 -28.78 -39.88 31.94
CA LEU A 21 -29.78 -39.38 32.91
C LEU A 21 -31.04 -38.87 32.18
N PRO A 22 -32.01 -39.74 31.88
CA PRO A 22 -33.27 -39.32 31.25
C PRO A 22 -34.15 -38.59 32.26
N SER A 23 -34.41 -37.30 32.03
CA SER A 23 -35.44 -36.53 32.74
C SER A 23 -36.78 -36.68 32.01
N PRO A 24 -37.88 -37.04 32.70
CA PRO A 24 -39.19 -37.28 32.06
C PRO A 24 -39.94 -35.99 31.68
N ALA A 25 -39.37 -34.80 31.92
CA ALA A 25 -40.05 -33.51 31.78
C ALA A 25 -39.42 -32.56 30.73
N ASP A 26 -38.44 -33.02 29.95
CA ASP A 26 -37.66 -32.13 29.08
C ASP A 26 -38.36 -31.90 27.72
N PRO A 27 -38.29 -30.68 27.15
CA PRO A 27 -38.79 -30.41 25.81
C PRO A 27 -38.05 -31.25 24.75
N PRO A 28 -38.65 -31.49 23.57
CA PRO A 28 -38.00 -32.31 22.55
C PRO A 28 -36.66 -31.69 22.15
N PHE A 29 -35.59 -32.50 22.08
CA PHE A 29 -34.24 -32.07 21.72
C PHE A 29 -34.19 -31.21 20.44
N THR A 30 -35.10 -31.46 19.49
CA THR A 30 -35.27 -30.67 18.27
C THR A 30 -35.65 -29.21 18.53
N TRP A 31 -36.50 -28.92 19.52
CA TRP A 31 -36.86 -27.56 19.90
C TRP A 31 -35.71 -26.83 20.58
N MET A 32 -34.89 -27.54 21.38
CA MET A 32 -33.68 -26.96 21.97
C MET A 32 -32.67 -26.55 20.89
N LEU A 33 -32.50 -27.36 19.84
CA LEU A 33 -31.66 -26.99 18.71
C LEU A 33 -32.18 -25.79 17.91
N VAL A 34 -33.51 -25.68 17.73
CA VAL A 34 -34.13 -24.52 17.07
C VAL A 34 -33.98 -23.25 17.91
N LEU A 35 -34.12 -23.33 19.23
CA LEU A 35 -33.90 -22.20 20.12
C LEU A 35 -32.42 -21.80 20.18
N LEU A 36 -31.51 -22.77 20.19
CA LEU A 36 -30.07 -22.53 20.15
C LEU A 36 -29.67 -21.84 18.83
N SER A 37 -30.14 -22.35 17.69
CA SER A 37 -29.84 -21.74 16.39
C SER A 37 -30.44 -20.34 16.27
N LEU A 38 -31.64 -20.12 16.79
CA LEU A 38 -32.25 -18.79 16.85
C LEU A 38 -31.45 -17.85 17.75
N SER A 39 -30.97 -18.31 18.91
CA SER A 39 -30.15 -17.50 19.81
C SER A 39 -28.81 -17.11 19.18
N GLU A 40 -28.17 -18.03 18.44
CA GLU A 40 -26.92 -17.73 17.76
C GLU A 40 -27.13 -16.78 16.58
N ALA A 41 -28.23 -16.95 15.84
CA ALA A 41 -28.64 -16.02 14.81
C ALA A 41 -28.89 -14.62 15.39
N VAL A 42 -29.51 -14.51 16.57
CA VAL A 42 -29.71 -13.24 17.28
C VAL A 42 -28.36 -12.66 17.75
N ASN A 43 -27.44 -13.47 18.28
CA ASN A 43 -26.10 -13.02 18.68
C ASN A 43 -25.31 -12.42 17.51
N ILE A 44 -25.38 -13.07 16.34
CA ILE A 44 -24.73 -12.60 15.12
C ILE A 44 -25.42 -11.33 14.60
N LEU A 45 -26.77 -11.32 14.56
CA LEU A 45 -27.55 -10.19 14.05
C LEU A 45 -27.37 -8.93 14.91
N LEU A 46 -27.23 -9.10 16.23
CA LEU A 46 -27.00 -8.01 17.18
C LEU A 46 -25.51 -7.71 17.41
N ASP A 47 -24.61 -8.37 16.66
CA ASP A 47 -23.15 -8.18 16.74
C ASP A 47 -22.57 -8.34 18.16
N LEU A 48 -23.18 -9.20 18.98
CA LEU A 48 -22.75 -9.48 20.35
C LEU A 48 -21.44 -10.28 20.41
N GLN A 49 -20.91 -10.69 19.26
CA GLN A 49 -19.64 -11.40 19.11
C GLN A 49 -18.45 -10.45 18.87
N CYS A 50 -18.68 -9.13 18.82
CA CYS A 50 -17.60 -8.16 18.76
C CYS A 50 -16.70 -8.25 19.99
N LEU A 51 -15.38 -8.39 19.75
CA LEU A 51 -14.39 -8.39 20.82
C LEU A 51 -14.36 -7.02 21.50
N ALA A 52 -14.12 -7.02 22.81
CA ALA A 52 -13.90 -5.77 23.52
C ALA A 52 -12.62 -5.07 23.00
N PRO A 53 -12.53 -3.73 23.04
CA PRO A 53 -11.35 -3.01 22.55
C PRO A 53 -10.03 -3.48 23.18
N ALA A 54 -10.05 -3.88 24.45
CA ALA A 54 -8.88 -4.43 25.14
C ALA A 54 -8.46 -5.80 24.59
N GLU A 55 -9.42 -6.65 24.20
CA GLU A 55 -9.14 -7.95 23.59
C GLU A 55 -8.58 -7.76 22.18
N VAL A 56 -9.12 -6.80 21.41
CA VAL A 56 -8.56 -6.40 20.11
C VAL A 56 -7.12 -5.91 20.28
N SER A 57 -6.85 -5.03 21.26
CA SER A 57 -5.48 -4.56 21.54
C SER A 57 -4.55 -5.71 21.89
N ALA A 58 -4.98 -6.62 22.76
CA ALA A 58 -4.19 -7.78 23.15
C ALA A 58 -3.86 -8.67 21.95
N VAL A 59 -4.82 -8.91 21.05
CA VAL A 59 -4.58 -9.67 19.81
C VAL A 59 -3.62 -8.93 18.88
N CYS A 60 -3.79 -7.62 18.71
CA CYS A 60 -2.90 -6.80 17.87
C CYS A 60 -1.48 -6.74 18.40
N GLU A 61 -1.31 -6.61 19.72
CA GLU A 61 -0.01 -6.64 20.40
C GLU A 61 0.64 -8.03 20.29
N GLN A 62 -0.12 -9.10 20.54
CA GLN A 62 0.37 -10.47 20.42
C GLN A 62 0.85 -10.79 19.00
N ARG A 63 0.14 -10.29 17.98
CA ARG A 63 0.51 -10.45 16.56
C ARG A 63 1.42 -9.33 16.03
N LYS A 64 1.82 -8.38 16.86
CA LYS A 64 2.70 -7.24 16.54
C LYS A 64 2.22 -6.39 15.34
N LEU A 65 0.91 -6.37 15.08
CA LEU A 65 0.30 -5.71 13.91
C LEU A 65 0.49 -4.19 13.89
N ASN A 66 0.87 -3.59 15.01
CA ASN A 66 1.08 -2.15 15.15
C ASN A 66 2.39 -1.67 14.50
N VAL A 67 3.37 -2.57 14.27
CA VAL A 67 4.67 -2.18 13.68
C VAL A 67 4.50 -1.76 12.23
N ALA A 68 3.86 -2.59 11.41
CA ALA A 68 3.62 -2.30 10.00
C ALA A 68 2.86 -0.98 9.80
N HIS A 69 1.81 -0.75 10.59
CA HIS A 69 1.03 0.49 10.54
C HIS A 69 1.89 1.72 10.84
N GLY A 70 2.67 1.70 11.92
CA GLY A 70 3.56 2.79 12.28
C GLY A 70 4.62 3.06 11.19
N LEU A 71 5.17 2.00 10.61
CA LEU A 71 6.15 2.10 9.51
C LEU A 71 5.54 2.69 8.24
N ALA A 72 4.32 2.27 7.86
CA ALA A 72 3.61 2.80 6.69
C ALA A 72 3.33 4.30 6.84
N TRP A 73 2.75 4.73 7.97
CA TRP A 73 2.50 6.15 8.25
C TRP A 73 3.80 6.96 8.33
N SER A 74 4.84 6.40 8.96
CA SER A 74 6.16 7.05 9.02
C SER A 74 6.76 7.24 7.63
N PHE A 75 6.66 6.25 6.74
CA PHE A 75 7.17 6.35 5.38
C PHE A 75 6.35 7.35 4.54
N TYR A 76 5.03 7.31 4.68
CA TYR A 76 4.15 8.25 3.99
C TYR A 76 4.40 9.71 4.43
N ILE A 77 4.20 10.02 5.72
CA ILE A 77 4.30 11.38 6.26
C ILE A 77 5.76 11.87 6.29
N GLY A 78 6.67 10.96 6.64
CA GLY A 78 8.09 11.28 6.83
C GLY A 78 8.85 11.44 5.52
N TYR A 79 8.32 10.92 4.41
CA TYR A 79 9.03 10.88 3.13
C TYR A 79 8.12 11.08 1.91
N LEU A 80 7.20 10.17 1.60
CA LEU A 80 6.44 10.23 0.33
C LEU A 80 5.65 11.54 0.15
N LYS A 81 4.95 12.01 1.19
CA LYS A 81 4.20 13.26 1.18
C LYS A 81 5.07 14.50 0.89
N LEU A 82 6.38 14.39 1.09
CA LEU A 82 7.33 15.48 0.85
C LEU A 82 7.88 15.44 -0.57
N ILE A 83 8.21 14.24 -1.07
CA ILE A 83 8.94 14.08 -2.32
C ILE A 83 8.04 13.97 -3.55
N LEU A 84 6.85 13.36 -3.40
CA LEU A 84 5.93 13.11 -4.51
C LEU A 84 5.32 14.37 -5.13
N PRO A 85 5.02 15.47 -4.40
CA PRO A 85 4.49 16.70 -5.02
C PRO A 85 5.46 17.33 -6.04
N GLU A 86 6.76 17.34 -5.73
CA GLU A 86 7.79 17.99 -6.56
C GLU A 86 8.41 17.05 -7.60
N LEU A 87 8.17 15.74 -7.51
CA LEU A 87 8.76 14.72 -8.39
C LEU A 87 8.57 15.04 -9.89
N PRO A 88 7.36 15.38 -10.40
CA PRO A 88 7.19 15.68 -11.82
C PRO A 88 8.02 16.89 -12.28
N ALA A 89 8.19 17.90 -11.43
CA ALA A 89 9.01 19.07 -11.75
C ALA A 89 10.50 18.71 -11.81
N ARG A 90 10.97 17.88 -10.86
CA ARG A 90 12.35 17.39 -10.83
C ARG A 90 12.68 16.53 -12.06
N ILE A 91 11.75 15.68 -12.50
CA ILE A 91 11.89 14.87 -13.72
C ILE A 91 11.94 15.77 -14.97
N ARG A 92 11.07 16.78 -15.08
CA ARG A 92 11.13 17.75 -16.19
C ARG A 92 12.47 18.49 -16.23
N SER A 93 12.95 18.96 -15.08
CA SER A 93 14.25 19.63 -14.97
C SER A 93 15.42 18.72 -15.38
N TYR A 94 15.37 17.45 -15.01
CA TYR A 94 16.35 16.46 -15.44
C TYR A 94 16.34 16.27 -16.96
N ASN A 95 15.16 16.08 -17.54
CA ASN A 95 14.98 15.82 -18.98
C ASN A 95 15.48 16.97 -19.87
N GLN A 96 15.36 18.23 -19.41
CA GLN A 96 15.91 19.41 -20.11
C GLN A 96 17.43 19.32 -20.36
N HIS A 97 18.16 18.64 -19.48
CA HIS A 97 19.62 18.54 -19.53
C HIS A 97 20.11 17.18 -20.04
N HIS A 98 19.21 16.20 -20.19
CA HIS A 98 19.53 14.81 -20.50
C HIS A 98 18.72 14.31 -21.70
N ASN A 99 18.52 15.14 -22.73
CA ASN A 99 17.90 14.76 -24.01
C ASN A 99 16.58 13.98 -23.86
N ASN A 100 15.75 14.36 -22.89
CA ASN A 100 14.53 13.62 -22.52
C ASN A 100 14.81 12.13 -22.29
N THR A 101 15.72 11.75 -21.39
CA THR A 101 16.01 10.33 -21.14
C THR A 101 14.82 9.61 -20.48
N LEU A 102 14.11 10.26 -19.56
CA LEU A 102 12.86 9.74 -18.96
C LEU A 102 11.69 10.05 -19.90
N GLN A 103 11.52 9.23 -20.94
CA GLN A 103 10.44 9.34 -21.93
C GLN A 103 9.22 8.53 -21.52
N GLY A 104 8.04 9.01 -21.93
CA GLY A 104 6.78 8.39 -21.57
C GLY A 104 6.35 8.71 -20.15
N THR A 105 5.05 8.63 -19.93
CA THR A 105 4.42 8.97 -18.66
C THR A 105 4.68 7.91 -17.58
N ALA A 106 4.88 6.65 -17.96
CA ALA A 106 5.35 5.60 -17.07
C ALA A 106 6.67 5.99 -16.38
N SER A 107 7.60 6.58 -17.11
CA SER A 107 8.90 7.04 -16.59
C SER A 107 8.81 8.29 -15.69
N HIS A 108 7.62 8.90 -15.53
CA HIS A 108 7.42 10.09 -14.70
C HIS A 108 6.94 9.77 -13.27
N ARG A 109 6.90 8.49 -12.91
CA ARG A 109 6.54 8.02 -11.58
C ARG A 109 7.77 7.51 -10.82
N LEU A 110 7.65 7.51 -9.49
CA LEU A 110 8.58 6.84 -8.60
C LEU A 110 8.16 5.38 -8.43
N TYR A 111 8.99 4.45 -8.89
CA TYR A 111 8.80 3.02 -8.68
C TYR A 111 9.44 2.62 -7.35
N ILE A 112 8.65 2.03 -6.45
CA ILE A 112 9.09 1.61 -5.13
C ILE A 112 9.03 0.09 -5.06
N LEU A 113 10.20 -0.51 -4.90
CA LEU A 113 10.40 -1.95 -4.78
C LEU A 113 10.06 -2.41 -3.37
N ILE A 114 9.19 -3.42 -3.28
CA ILE A 114 8.76 -4.03 -2.03
C ILE A 114 9.02 -5.55 -2.08
N PRO A 115 10.24 -6.00 -1.78
CA PRO A 115 10.54 -7.42 -1.58
C PRO A 115 9.90 -7.93 -0.28
N LEU A 116 8.98 -8.90 -0.38
CA LEU A 116 8.26 -9.46 0.77
C LEU A 116 9.15 -10.26 1.73
N ASP A 117 10.34 -10.67 1.30
CA ASP A 117 11.34 -11.26 2.18
C ASP A 117 12.12 -10.21 3.00
N CYS A 118 11.86 -8.93 2.75
CA CYS A 118 12.53 -7.75 3.30
C CYS A 118 14.04 -7.65 2.98
N GLY A 119 14.52 -8.36 1.95
CA GLY A 119 15.88 -8.21 1.45
C GLY A 119 16.05 -6.88 0.71
N VAL A 120 16.67 -5.90 1.36
CA VAL A 120 16.92 -4.56 0.78
C VAL A 120 18.43 -4.36 0.61
N PRO A 121 19.01 -4.78 -0.52
CA PRO A 121 20.43 -4.57 -0.83
C PRO A 121 20.70 -3.11 -1.20
N ASP A 122 21.91 -2.64 -0.89
CA ASP A 122 22.32 -1.24 -1.13
C ASP A 122 22.50 -0.90 -2.62
N SER A 123 22.72 -1.92 -3.47
CA SER A 123 22.98 -1.73 -4.91
C SER A 123 22.14 -2.65 -5.78
N LEU A 124 21.23 -2.06 -6.55
CA LEU A 124 20.39 -2.78 -7.52
C LEU A 124 21.20 -3.45 -8.63
N SER A 125 22.34 -2.89 -9.02
CA SER A 125 23.21 -3.46 -10.06
C SER A 125 23.90 -4.75 -9.63
N VAL A 126 23.99 -5.02 -8.32
CA VAL A 126 24.48 -6.31 -7.78
C VAL A 126 23.37 -7.37 -7.80
N VAL A 127 22.11 -6.94 -7.64
CA VAL A 127 20.94 -7.84 -7.64
C VAL A 127 20.64 -8.33 -9.06
N ASP A 128 20.63 -7.42 -10.02
CA ASP A 128 20.39 -7.74 -11.43
C ASP A 128 21.28 -6.85 -12.29
N SER A 129 22.18 -7.47 -13.06
CA SER A 129 23.14 -6.76 -13.92
C SER A 129 22.49 -5.99 -15.06
N ASN A 130 21.21 -6.25 -15.35
CA ASN A 130 20.41 -5.50 -16.30
C ASN A 130 19.83 -4.20 -15.70
N ILE A 131 20.01 -3.94 -14.41
CA ILE A 131 19.63 -2.68 -13.76
C ILE A 131 20.88 -1.84 -13.53
N ARG A 132 21.01 -0.74 -14.28
CA ARG A 132 22.20 0.12 -14.24
C ARG A 132 21.85 1.48 -13.70
N PHE A 133 22.56 1.91 -12.66
CA PHE A 133 22.49 3.29 -12.20
C PHE A 133 22.90 4.22 -13.34
N LEU A 134 22.07 5.22 -13.60
CA LEU A 134 22.33 6.23 -14.61
C LEU A 134 22.76 7.53 -13.95
N HIS A 135 21.83 8.22 -13.28
CA HIS A 135 22.06 9.51 -12.63
C HIS A 135 21.17 9.68 -11.40
N GLU A 136 21.44 10.71 -10.60
CA GLU A 136 20.49 11.19 -9.59
C GLU A 136 19.52 12.21 -10.19
N LEU A 137 18.27 12.22 -9.72
CA LEU A 137 17.38 13.36 -9.95
C LEU A 137 17.90 14.59 -9.19
N PRO A 138 17.66 15.81 -9.70
CA PRO A 138 17.96 17.04 -8.98
C PRO A 138 17.44 16.97 -7.54
N PRO A 139 18.24 17.28 -6.51
CA PRO A 139 17.86 17.06 -5.12
C PRO A 139 16.78 18.05 -4.67
N GLN A 140 15.88 17.58 -3.82
CA GLN A 140 14.96 18.42 -3.07
C GLN A 140 15.56 18.73 -1.69
N LYS A 141 15.38 19.96 -1.21
CA LYS A 141 15.92 20.41 0.08
C LYS A 141 14.80 20.99 0.95
N ALA A 142 14.77 20.61 2.22
CA ALA A 142 13.82 21.17 3.18
C ALA A 142 14.41 21.21 4.60
N ASP A 143 14.03 22.20 5.39
CA ASP A 143 14.34 22.23 6.82
C ASP A 143 13.37 21.31 7.56
N ARG A 144 13.86 20.31 8.31
CA ARG A 144 13.00 19.38 9.05
C ARG A 144 13.61 18.92 10.36
N ALA A 145 12.77 18.86 11.40
CA ALA A 145 13.15 18.33 12.72
C ALA A 145 14.46 18.94 13.27
N GLY A 146 14.66 20.24 13.08
CA GLY A 146 15.89 20.95 13.48
C GLY A 146 17.08 20.80 12.53
N ILE A 147 16.97 19.98 11.48
CA ILE A 147 18.00 19.80 10.45
C ILE A 147 17.79 20.83 9.35
N LYS A 148 18.77 21.71 9.15
CA LYS A 148 18.77 22.69 8.07
C LYS A 148 19.16 22.04 6.74
N SER A 149 18.44 22.41 5.67
CA SER A 149 18.72 21.97 4.30
C SER A 149 18.86 20.44 4.17
N ARG A 150 17.97 19.67 4.81
CA ARG A 150 17.94 18.21 4.66
C ARG A 150 17.68 17.87 3.18
N VAL A 151 18.52 17.00 2.63
CA VAL A 151 18.52 16.62 1.21
C VAL A 151 17.72 15.33 1.00
N TYR A 152 16.86 15.34 -0.01
CA TYR A 152 16.16 14.17 -0.53
C TYR A 152 16.57 13.96 -1.99
N THR A 153 17.10 12.78 -2.30
CA THR A 153 17.53 12.39 -3.66
C THR A 153 16.84 11.11 -4.06
N ASN A 154 16.65 10.92 -5.37
CA ASN A 154 16.13 9.69 -5.95
C ASN A 154 17.04 9.32 -7.12
N SER A 155 17.20 8.02 -7.35
CA SER A 155 18.09 7.51 -8.39
C SER A 155 17.32 7.12 -9.64
N ILE A 156 17.94 7.37 -10.79
CA ILE A 156 17.45 6.99 -12.11
C ILE A 156 18.23 5.77 -12.56
N TYR A 157 17.51 4.77 -13.03
CA TYR A 157 18.09 3.52 -13.52
C TYR A 157 17.69 3.27 -14.98
N GLU A 158 18.64 2.77 -15.74
CA GLU A 158 18.46 2.20 -17.07
C GLU A 158 18.26 0.68 -16.94
N LEU A 159 17.28 0.17 -17.67
CA LEU A 159 16.93 -1.25 -17.72
C LEU A 159 17.34 -1.85 -19.06
N LEU A 160 18.05 -2.98 -19.01
CA LEU A 160 18.56 -3.65 -20.19
C LEU A 160 17.77 -4.92 -20.53
N GLU A 161 17.66 -5.19 -21.83
CA GLU A 161 17.23 -6.48 -22.36
C GLU A 161 18.20 -6.89 -23.46
N ASN A 162 18.79 -8.08 -23.36
CA ASN A 162 19.86 -8.54 -24.28
C ASN A 162 21.03 -7.54 -24.43
N GLY A 163 21.39 -6.87 -23.33
CA GLY A 163 22.47 -5.88 -23.29
C GLY A 163 22.13 -4.53 -23.93
N ARG A 164 20.88 -4.30 -24.34
CA ARG A 164 20.42 -3.03 -24.92
C ARG A 164 19.46 -2.30 -23.98
N PRO A 165 19.55 -0.97 -23.85
CA PRO A 165 18.58 -0.18 -23.09
C PRO A 165 17.17 -0.32 -23.67
N VAL A 166 16.21 -0.65 -22.81
CA VAL A 166 14.79 -0.79 -23.18
C VAL A 166 13.85 0.02 -22.29
N GLY A 167 14.34 0.60 -21.19
CA GLY A 167 13.56 1.47 -20.33
C GLY A 167 14.43 2.29 -19.38
N THR A 168 13.91 3.42 -18.92
CA THR A 168 14.54 4.23 -17.86
C THR A 168 13.47 4.61 -16.84
N CYS A 169 13.76 4.52 -15.55
CA CYS A 169 12.79 4.86 -14.51
C CYS A 169 13.47 5.43 -13.26
N VAL A 170 12.68 6.14 -12.44
CA VAL A 170 13.08 6.53 -11.08
C VAL A 170 12.70 5.37 -10.15
N LEU A 171 13.67 4.80 -9.45
CA LEU A 171 13.51 3.54 -8.74
C LEU A 171 14.20 3.57 -7.39
N GLU A 172 13.56 2.98 -6.37
CA GLU A 172 14.14 2.81 -5.03
C GLU A 172 13.46 1.67 -4.27
N TYR A 173 14.07 1.24 -3.16
CA TYR A 173 13.46 0.31 -2.22
C TYR A 173 12.62 1.03 -1.16
N ALA A 174 11.56 0.39 -0.69
CA ALA A 174 10.87 0.82 0.52
C ALA A 174 11.78 0.62 1.75
N THR A 175 12.37 1.71 2.22
CA THR A 175 13.31 1.72 3.37
C THR A 175 12.79 1.02 4.63
N PRO A 176 11.48 1.11 5.01
CA PRO A 176 10.98 0.44 6.21
C PRO A 176 11.15 -1.09 6.22
N LEU A 177 11.29 -1.73 5.06
CA LEU A 177 11.52 -3.17 4.99
C LEU A 177 12.89 -3.55 5.57
N GLN A 178 13.89 -2.69 5.41
CA GLN A 178 15.20 -2.90 6.04
C GLN A 178 15.09 -2.89 7.57
N THR A 179 14.22 -2.05 8.13
CA THR A 179 13.91 -2.05 9.57
C THR A 179 13.27 -3.37 10.00
N LEU A 180 12.27 -3.87 9.25
CA LEU A 180 11.65 -5.18 9.53
C LEU A 180 12.67 -6.33 9.44
N PHE A 181 13.57 -6.26 8.46
CA PHE A 181 14.67 -7.23 8.34
C PHE A 181 15.58 -7.19 9.57
N ALA A 182 16.08 -6.00 9.94
CA ALA A 182 16.95 -5.83 11.10
C ALA A 182 16.28 -6.29 12.41
N MET A 183 15.00 -5.98 12.61
CA MET A 183 14.23 -6.47 13.75
C MET A 183 14.21 -8.00 13.82
N SER A 184 14.12 -8.69 12.68
CA SER A 184 14.13 -10.17 12.64
C SER A 184 15.49 -10.79 12.93
N GLN A 185 16.57 -10.01 12.82
CA GLN A 185 17.92 -10.45 13.15
C GLN A 185 18.27 -10.20 14.63
N ASP A 186 17.53 -9.33 15.32
CA ASP A 186 17.75 -9.04 16.75
C ASP A 186 16.89 -9.95 17.62
N SER A 187 17.53 -10.88 18.34
CA SER A 187 16.85 -11.83 19.21
C SER A 187 16.02 -11.18 20.32
N ARG A 188 16.32 -9.92 20.70
CA ARG A 188 15.58 -9.17 21.73
C ARG A 188 14.23 -8.67 21.24
N ALA A 189 14.04 -8.51 19.93
CA ALA A 189 12.76 -8.09 19.35
C ALA A 189 11.71 -9.23 19.33
N ALA A 190 12.15 -10.46 19.63
CA ALA A 190 11.33 -11.68 19.57
C ALA A 190 10.59 -11.83 18.22
N PHE A 191 11.13 -11.28 17.14
CA PHE A 191 10.46 -11.08 15.85
C PHE A 191 10.91 -12.14 14.84
N SER A 192 10.02 -13.10 14.55
CA SER A 192 10.36 -14.25 13.71
C SER A 192 10.42 -13.89 12.21
N ARG A 193 10.88 -14.82 11.38
CA ARG A 193 10.83 -14.66 9.91
C ARG A 193 9.38 -14.66 9.41
N GLU A 194 8.53 -15.42 10.06
CA GLU A 194 7.10 -15.51 9.79
C GLU A 194 6.42 -14.19 10.17
N ASP A 195 6.72 -13.64 11.35
CA ASP A 195 6.24 -12.32 11.79
C ASP A 195 6.68 -11.25 10.78
N ARG A 196 7.93 -11.32 10.31
CA ARG A 196 8.46 -10.38 9.31
C ARG A 196 7.66 -10.40 8.03
N LEU A 197 7.36 -11.58 7.49
CA LEU A 197 6.57 -11.72 6.27
C LEU A 197 5.15 -11.19 6.45
N GLU A 198 4.51 -11.47 7.60
CA GLU A 198 3.19 -10.95 7.92
C GLU A 198 3.19 -9.42 8.03
N GLN A 199 4.17 -8.83 8.72
CA GLN A 199 4.31 -7.38 8.83
C GLN A 199 4.66 -6.72 7.49
N ALA A 200 5.45 -7.37 6.63
CA ALA A 200 5.75 -6.84 5.30
C ALA A 200 4.48 -6.74 4.43
N LYS A 201 3.64 -7.79 4.45
CA LYS A 201 2.35 -7.79 3.75
C LYS A 201 1.40 -6.72 4.31
N LEU A 202 1.31 -6.63 5.63
CA LEU A 202 0.50 -5.61 6.29
C LEU A 202 1.00 -4.20 5.98
N PHE A 203 2.32 -3.98 5.92
CA PHE A 203 2.91 -2.71 5.52
C PHE A 203 2.48 -2.31 4.10
N CYS A 204 2.52 -3.25 3.14
CA CYS A 204 2.04 -3.00 1.78
C CYS A 204 0.58 -2.56 1.78
N GLN A 205 -0.28 -3.35 2.43
CA GLN A 205 -1.73 -3.09 2.48
C GLN A 205 -2.02 -1.73 3.11
N THR A 206 -1.45 -1.45 4.29
CA THR A 206 -1.66 -0.17 4.97
C THR A 206 -1.14 1.01 4.13
N LEU A 207 -0.02 0.85 3.44
CA LEU A 207 0.52 1.92 2.61
C LEU A 207 -0.33 2.16 1.34
N GLU A 208 -0.90 1.10 0.76
CA GLU A 208 -1.89 1.20 -0.32
C GLU A 208 -3.13 1.95 0.16
N ASP A 209 -3.72 1.55 1.30
CA ASP A 209 -4.89 2.18 1.91
C ASP A 209 -4.65 3.69 2.14
N ILE A 210 -3.49 4.06 2.71
CA ILE A 210 -3.10 5.46 2.93
C ILE A 210 -3.09 6.27 1.63
N LEU A 211 -2.64 5.66 0.52
CA LEU A 211 -2.56 6.34 -0.78
C LEU A 211 -3.89 6.34 -1.55
N GLU A 212 -4.83 5.45 -1.22
CA GLU A 212 -6.18 5.52 -1.78
C GLU A 212 -6.88 6.83 -1.38
N ASP A 213 -6.64 7.27 -0.15
CA ASP A 213 -7.13 8.55 0.38
C ASP A 213 -6.33 9.77 -0.12
N ALA A 214 -5.27 9.58 -0.91
CA ALA A 214 -4.39 10.63 -1.43
C ALA A 214 -4.09 10.46 -2.93
N PRO A 215 -5.11 10.64 -3.81
CA PRO A 215 -5.01 10.33 -5.24
C PRO A 215 -3.95 11.15 -5.99
N GLU A 216 -3.64 12.35 -5.52
CA GLU A 216 -2.60 13.20 -6.10
C GLU A 216 -1.18 12.62 -5.94
N TYR A 217 -0.96 11.80 -4.90
CA TYR A 217 0.31 11.12 -4.67
C TYR A 217 0.35 9.74 -5.31
N ARG A 218 -0.79 9.03 -5.30
CA ARG A 218 -0.93 7.73 -5.96
C ARG A 218 -0.55 7.76 -7.43
N LYS A 219 -0.90 8.82 -8.16
CA LYS A 219 -0.52 8.98 -9.58
C LYS A 219 0.98 9.16 -9.82
N ASN A 220 1.74 9.58 -8.81
CA ASN A 220 3.17 9.91 -8.94
C ASN A 220 4.09 8.78 -8.45
N CYS A 221 3.55 7.69 -7.90
CA CYS A 221 4.33 6.53 -7.48
C CYS A 221 3.66 5.20 -7.86
N ARG A 222 4.45 4.13 -7.97
CA ARG A 222 3.95 2.78 -8.21
C ARG A 222 4.71 1.78 -7.35
N PHE A 223 3.96 0.92 -6.67
CA PHE A 223 4.54 -0.19 -5.91
C PHE A 223 4.77 -1.41 -6.79
N ILE A 224 5.94 -2.02 -6.65
CA ILE A 224 6.30 -3.30 -7.24
C ILE A 224 6.54 -4.26 -6.09
N ILE A 225 5.50 -5.00 -5.73
CA ILE A 225 5.54 -6.01 -4.66
C ILE A 225 5.96 -7.34 -5.30
N TYR A 226 7.03 -7.94 -4.78
CA TYR A 226 7.52 -9.22 -5.29
C TYR A 226 8.06 -10.10 -4.17
N GLN A 227 8.12 -11.39 -4.45
CA GLN A 227 8.74 -12.39 -3.58
C GLN A 227 9.60 -13.29 -4.44
N GLU A 228 10.90 -13.32 -4.15
CA GLU A 228 11.81 -14.22 -4.85
C GLU A 228 11.50 -15.68 -4.47
N SER A 229 11.28 -16.53 -5.47
CA SER A 229 11.03 -17.96 -5.23
C SER A 229 12.31 -18.62 -4.73
N ALA A 230 12.20 -19.42 -3.66
CA ALA A 230 13.32 -20.20 -3.15
C ALA A 230 13.74 -21.35 -4.09
N GLU A 231 12.94 -21.68 -5.10
CA GLU A 231 13.18 -22.79 -6.02
C GLU A 231 13.29 -22.32 -7.47
N GLY A 232 14.53 -22.31 -7.98
CA GLY A 232 14.89 -22.56 -9.39
C GLY A 232 14.31 -21.65 -10.49
N SER A 233 13.47 -20.66 -10.17
CA SER A 233 12.96 -19.73 -11.16
C SER A 233 14.04 -18.70 -11.52
N SER A 234 14.17 -18.41 -12.80
CA SER A 234 14.96 -17.30 -13.31
C SER A 234 14.26 -15.97 -13.02
N PHE A 235 14.01 -15.67 -11.74
CA PHE A 235 13.45 -14.38 -11.36
C PHE A 235 14.44 -13.30 -11.79
N SER A 236 13.94 -12.32 -12.55
CA SER A 236 14.71 -11.17 -12.98
C SER A 236 13.95 -9.93 -12.57
N LEU A 237 14.58 -9.17 -11.67
CA LEU A 237 14.01 -7.94 -11.14
C LEU A 237 13.84 -6.90 -12.25
N SER A 238 14.81 -6.80 -13.17
CA SER A 238 14.71 -5.91 -14.33
C SER A 238 13.49 -6.23 -15.20
N GLN A 239 13.21 -7.52 -15.43
CA GLN A 239 12.03 -7.95 -16.19
C GLN A 239 10.71 -7.64 -15.47
N GLU A 240 10.65 -7.80 -14.15
CA GLU A 240 9.45 -7.41 -13.39
C GLU A 240 9.22 -5.89 -13.45
N ILE A 241 10.27 -5.08 -13.30
CA ILE A 241 10.16 -3.61 -13.43
C ILE A 241 9.71 -3.23 -14.85
N LEU A 242 10.29 -3.85 -15.89
CA LEU A 242 9.89 -3.62 -17.27
C LEU A 242 8.43 -4.00 -17.53
N ARG A 243 7.94 -5.08 -16.91
CA ARG A 243 6.52 -5.47 -16.99
C ARG A 243 5.62 -4.36 -16.46
N HIS A 244 5.98 -3.78 -15.31
CA HIS A 244 5.24 -2.67 -14.72
C HIS A 244 5.31 -1.39 -15.57
N LEU A 245 6.48 -1.04 -16.12
CA LEU A 245 6.62 0.10 -17.02
C LEU A 245 5.73 -0.03 -18.27
N LYS A 246 5.75 -1.19 -18.93
CA LYS A 246 4.94 -1.48 -20.11
C LYS A 246 3.44 -1.47 -19.81
N GLN A 247 3.04 -1.95 -18.63
CA GLN A 247 1.64 -1.93 -18.20
C GLN A 247 1.13 -0.49 -18.03
N GLU A 248 1.91 0.38 -17.39
CA GLU A 248 1.55 1.78 -17.17
C GLU A 248 1.42 2.56 -18.48
N GLU A 249 2.37 2.37 -19.40
CA GLU A 249 2.31 3.00 -20.71
C GLU A 249 1.05 2.59 -21.49
N LYS A 250 0.64 1.32 -21.38
CA LYS A 250 -0.59 0.82 -22.02
C LYS A 250 -1.85 1.40 -21.37
N GLU A 251 -1.92 1.45 -20.04
CA GLU A 251 -3.09 1.96 -19.31
C GLU A 251 -3.34 3.44 -19.63
N GLU A 252 -2.28 4.25 -19.74
CA GLU A 252 -2.43 5.67 -20.07
C GLU A 252 -2.80 5.93 -21.54
N VAL A 253 -2.23 5.18 -22.49
CA VAL A 253 -2.61 5.28 -23.91
C VAL A 253 -4.10 4.99 -24.11
N ILE A 254 -4.67 4.04 -23.35
CA ILE A 254 -6.11 3.71 -23.40
C ILE A 254 -6.95 4.89 -22.86
N VAL A 255 -6.52 5.52 -21.76
CA VAL A 255 -7.25 6.66 -21.15
C VAL A 255 -7.21 7.88 -22.06
N ASP A 256 -6.06 8.19 -22.68
CA ASP A 256 -5.93 9.33 -23.60
C ASP A 256 -6.72 9.10 -24.90
N SER A 257 -6.73 7.88 -25.43
CA SER A 257 -7.56 7.51 -26.58
C SER A 257 -9.06 7.64 -26.27
N ALA A 258 -9.50 7.19 -25.08
CA ALA A 258 -10.89 7.33 -24.64
C ALA A 258 -11.30 8.79 -24.44
N ARG A 259 -10.42 9.64 -23.89
CA ARG A 259 -10.66 11.09 -23.75
C ARG A 259 -10.74 11.81 -25.11
N THR A 260 -9.89 11.41 -26.05
CA THR A 260 -9.88 11.99 -27.42
C THR A 260 -11.13 11.59 -28.20
N SER A 261 -11.65 10.38 -27.97
CA SER A 261 -12.91 9.88 -28.57
C SER A 261 -14.17 10.52 -27.95
N ALA A 262 -14.08 11.04 -26.73
CA ALA A 262 -15.21 11.62 -25.99
C ALA A 262 -15.37 13.14 -26.13
N MET A 263 -14.53 13.83 -26.93
CA MET A 263 -14.75 15.24 -27.28
C MET A 263 -15.66 15.35 -28.50
N PRO A 264 -16.86 15.97 -28.40
CA PRO A 264 -17.57 16.44 -29.57
C PRO A 264 -16.83 17.67 -30.12
N ASP A 265 -16.65 17.72 -31.43
CA ASP A 265 -16.18 18.89 -32.17
C ASP A 265 -16.99 20.12 -31.77
N SER A 266 -16.40 21.00 -30.95
CA SER A 266 -16.97 22.31 -30.65
C SER A 266 -16.37 23.33 -31.60
N SER A 267 -16.91 23.37 -32.81
CA SER A 267 -16.83 24.56 -33.67
C SER A 267 -18.23 25.03 -33.97
N THR A 268 -18.78 25.89 -33.09
CA THR A 268 -19.58 27.08 -33.41
C THR A 268 -20.29 27.64 -32.15
N LEU A 269 -20.09 28.95 -31.94
CA LEU A 269 -20.97 29.89 -31.23
C LEU A 269 -21.19 29.69 -29.71
N TYR A 270 -20.30 30.29 -28.91
CA TYR A 270 -20.69 30.78 -27.59
C TYR A 270 -21.30 32.17 -27.74
N GLN A 271 -22.63 32.24 -27.74
CA GLN A 271 -23.35 33.45 -27.39
C GLN A 271 -23.54 33.43 -25.87
N GLU A 272 -22.94 34.41 -25.20
CA GLU A 272 -22.97 34.58 -23.76
C GLU A 272 -24.42 34.88 -23.30
N PRO A 273 -24.99 34.15 -22.34
CA PRO A 273 -26.27 34.53 -21.76
C PRO A 273 -26.05 35.65 -20.73
N GLU A 274 -26.51 36.87 -21.05
CA GLU A 274 -26.67 37.95 -20.07
C GLU A 274 -27.65 37.53 -18.97
N LEU A 275 -27.13 37.26 -17.79
CA LEU A 275 -27.92 37.13 -16.57
C LEU A 275 -27.94 38.48 -15.85
N LEU A 276 -29.06 39.20 -16.02
CA LEU A 276 -29.41 40.36 -15.20
C LEU A 276 -29.66 39.90 -13.76
N ILE A 277 -28.67 40.08 -12.88
CA ILE A 277 -28.84 39.92 -11.43
C ILE A 277 -28.40 41.21 -10.75
N SER A 278 -29.37 41.78 -10.03
CA SER A 278 -29.29 42.97 -9.20
C SER A 278 -28.07 42.96 -8.28
N SER A 279 -27.32 44.05 -8.32
CA SER A 279 -26.19 44.35 -7.44
C SER A 279 -26.63 44.52 -5.98
N THR A 280 -26.26 43.59 -5.10
CA THR A 280 -25.96 43.89 -3.69
C THR A 280 -25.18 42.75 -3.02
N ASP A 281 -24.16 43.16 -2.26
CA ASP A 281 -23.41 42.46 -1.19
C ASP A 281 -22.22 41.56 -1.57
N GLN A 282 -21.02 42.18 -1.47
CA GLN A 282 -19.72 41.53 -1.38
C GLN A 282 -19.56 40.76 -0.04
N PRO A 283 -18.91 39.57 -0.05
CA PRO A 283 -18.62 38.83 1.18
C PRO A 283 -17.37 39.35 1.92
N LEU A 284 -17.44 39.40 3.25
CA LEU A 284 -16.31 39.64 4.16
C LEU A 284 -15.56 38.33 4.48
N PRO A 285 -14.22 38.35 4.62
CA PRO A 285 -13.44 37.18 5.01
C PRO A 285 -13.46 36.93 6.53
N LEU A 286 -13.65 35.67 6.95
CA LEU A 286 -13.48 35.21 8.33
C LEU A 286 -12.13 34.53 8.51
N ARG A 287 -11.47 34.92 9.61
CA ARG A 287 -10.11 34.63 10.11
C ARG A 287 -9.55 33.22 9.85
N THR A 288 -8.25 33.20 9.55
CA THR A 288 -7.32 32.10 9.81
C THR A 288 -6.90 32.09 11.28
N ASP A 289 -7.23 31.01 12.00
CA ASP A 289 -6.54 30.66 13.24
C ASP A 289 -5.54 29.53 12.95
N VAL A 290 -4.31 29.76 13.42
CA VAL A 290 -3.11 28.95 13.26
C VAL A 290 -2.96 28.02 14.45
N TYR A 291 -2.70 26.72 14.20
CA TYR A 291 -1.85 25.85 15.03
C TYR A 291 -1.15 24.82 14.15
#